data_AF-A0A9X5BGZ1-F1
#
_entry.id   AF-A0A9X5BGZ1-F1
#
_cell.length_a   1.000
_cell.length_b   1.000
_cell.length_c   1.000
_cell.angle_alpha   90.00
_cell.angle_beta   90.00
_cell.angle_gamma   90.00
#
_symmetry.space_group_name_H-M   'P 1'
#
loop_
_entity.id
_entity.type
_entity.pdbx_description
1 polymer ?
#
loop_
_entity_poly.entity_id
_entity_poly.type
_entity_poly.pdbx_seq_one_letter_code
_entity_poly.pdbx_strand_id
1 'polypeptide(L)' 'MSKPTYYLWKNDFTSQEEFEAAKEKYQDMGFRVVTYLDGQSDQNIHNVLKAVIKNHYNNL' A
#
# COMPACT_ATOMS: atom_id res chain seq x y z
N MET A 1 -23.76 13.37 2.70
CA MET A 1 -23.22 11.99 2.58
C MET A 1 -21.73 12.08 2.30
N SER A 2 -20.89 11.28 2.96
CA SER A 2 -19.46 11.23 2.62
C SER A 2 -19.28 10.63 1.22
N LYS A 3 -18.35 11.17 0.42
CA LYS A 3 -17.94 10.51 -0.83
C LYS A 3 -17.39 9.11 -0.49
N PRO A 4 -17.74 8.07 -1.27
CA PRO A 4 -17.13 6.76 -1.09
C PRO A 4 -15.64 6.82 -1.40
N THR A 5 -14.84 6.05 -0.67
CA THR A 5 -13.37 6.01 -0.82
C THR A 5 -12.97 4.79 -1.64
N TYR A 6 -12.10 4.96 -2.62
CA TYR A 6 -11.49 3.89 -3.41
C TYR A 6 -9.98 3.87 -3.17
N TYR A 7 -9.42 2.69 -2.92
CA TYR A 7 -7.99 2.52 -2.63
C TYR A 7 -7.26 1.92 -3.83
N LEU A 8 -6.13 2.54 -4.21
CA LEU A 8 -5.26 2.06 -5.28
C LEU A 8 -3.87 1.76 -4.74
N TRP A 9 -3.36 0.57 -5.01
CA TRP A 9 -1.96 0.23 -4.79
C TRP A 9 -1.16 0.53 -6.05
N LYS A 10 -0.13 1.37 -5.95
CA LYS A 10 0.69 1.74 -7.10
C LYS A 10 1.39 0.53 -7.72
N ASN A 11 1.75 -0.46 -6.90
CA ASN A 11 2.46 -1.66 -7.33
C ASN A 11 1.57 -2.67 -8.09
N ASP A 12 0.25 -2.51 -8.05
CA ASP A 12 -0.68 -3.34 -8.84
C ASP A 12 -0.64 -2.96 -10.34
N PHE A 13 0.01 -1.85 -10.68
CA PHE A 13 0.07 -1.30 -12.03
C PHE A 13 1.46 -1.50 -12.63
N THR A 14 1.49 -1.87 -13.90
CA THR A 14 2.74 -2.10 -14.62
C THR A 14 3.39 -0.81 -15.12
N SER A 15 2.61 0.26 -15.23
CA SER A 15 3.09 1.58 -15.67
C SER A 15 2.42 2.72 -14.90
N GLN A 16 3.09 3.88 -14.87
CA GLN A 16 2.54 5.10 -14.27
C GLN A 16 1.28 5.57 -15.01
N GLU A 17 1.22 5.41 -16.32
CA GLU A 17 0.08 5.81 -17.14
C GLU A 17 -1.17 4.99 -16.80
N GLU A 18 -1.03 3.67 -16.66
CA GLU A 18 -2.11 2.77 -16.26
C GLU A 18 -2.67 3.12 -14.87
N PHE A 19 -1.78 3.46 -13.93
CA PHE A 19 -2.14 3.90 -12.59
C PHE A 19 -2.90 5.25 -12.59
N GLU A 20 -2.41 6.25 -13.33
CA GLU A 20 -3.10 7.56 -13.41
C GLU A 20 -4.45 7.44 -14.11
N ALA A 21 -4.55 6.63 -15.17
CA ALA A 21 -5.83 6.37 -15.85
C ALA A 21 -6.86 5.70 -14.92
N ALA A 22 -6.43 4.74 -14.09
CA ALA A 22 -7.31 4.12 -13.10
C ALA A 22 -7.75 5.12 -12.02
N LYS A 23 -6.83 5.95 -11.53
CA LYS A 23 -7.11 7.00 -10.55
C LYS A 23 -8.10 8.03 -11.08
N GLU A 24 -7.89 8.53 -12.30
CA GLU A 24 -8.79 9.50 -12.95
C GLU A 24 -10.18 8.91 -13.13
N LYS A 25 -10.28 7.67 -13.65
CA LYS A 25 -11.56 6.96 -13.80
C LYS A 25 -12.38 6.93 -12.50
N TYR A 26 -11.77 6.62 -11.35
CA TYR A 26 -12.50 6.58 -10.08
C TYR A 26 -12.81 7.98 -9.52
N GLN A 27 -11.96 8.97 -9.78
CA GLN A 27 -12.25 10.37 -9.42
C GLN A 27 -13.46 10.91 -10.20
N ASP A 28 -13.55 10.61 -11.49
CA ASP A 28 -14.67 10.99 -12.36
C ASP A 28 -15.99 10.32 -11.93
N MET A 29 -15.90 9.10 -11.39
CA MET A 29 -17.04 8.41 -10.77
C MET A 29 -17.44 9.00 -9.40
N GLY A 30 -16.75 10.03 -8.92
CA GLY A 30 -17.06 10.73 -7.68
C GLY A 30 -16.44 10.13 -6.42
N PHE A 31 -15.55 9.15 -6.54
CA PHE A 31 -14.84 8.58 -5.40
C PHE A 31 -13.75 9.53 -4.90
N ARG A 32 -13.50 9.47 -3.59
CA ARG A 32 -12.22 9.91 -3.04
C ARG A 32 -11.21 8.80 -3.29
N VAL A 33 -10.23 9.02 -4.16
CA VAL A 33 -9.17 8.04 -4.41
C VAL A 33 -8.01 8.24 -3.45
N VAL A 34 -7.59 7.17 -2.76
CA VAL A 34 -6.43 7.14 -1.88
C VAL A 34 -5.42 6.18 -2.47
N THR A 35 -4.20 6.67 -2.66
CA THR A 35 -3.12 5.92 -3.32
C THR A 35 -2.10 5.46 -2.29
N TYR A 36 -1.83 4.16 -2.26
CA TYR A 36 -0.75 3.57 -1.50
C TYR A 36 0.43 3.28 -2.41
N LEU A 37 1.59 3.78 -2.01
CA LEU A 37 2.87 3.26 -2.46
C LEU A 37 3.26 2.24 -1.40
N ASP A 38 3.34 0.94 -1.71
CA ASP A 38 3.98 0.07 -0.70
C ASP A 38 5.40 0.61 -0.48
N GLY A 39 5.79 0.68 0.78
CA GLY A 39 7.20 0.83 1.12
C GLY A 39 7.99 -0.33 0.49
N GLN A 40 9.33 -0.22 0.51
CA GLN A 40 10.21 -1.25 -0.05
C GLN A 40 9.67 -2.66 0.24
N SER A 41 9.52 -3.46 -0.82
CA SER A 41 9.19 -4.89 -0.72
C SER A 41 10.21 -5.67 0.14
N ASP A 42 11.32 -5.01 0.48
CA ASP A 42 12.42 -5.48 1.31
C ASP A 42 12.20 -5.31 2.83
N GLN A 43 11.11 -4.67 3.28
CA GLN A 43 10.61 -4.90 4.63
C GLN A 43 9.82 -6.20 4.66
N ASN A 44 10.54 -7.27 4.34
CA ASN A 44 10.15 -8.65 4.50
C ASN A 44 9.59 -8.79 5.91
N ILE A 45 8.28 -8.97 6.06
CA ILE A 45 7.63 -9.13 7.36
C ILE A 45 8.33 -10.21 8.21
N HIS A 46 8.97 -11.16 7.54
CA HIS A 46 9.90 -12.14 8.10
C HIS A 46 11.10 -11.54 8.87
N ASN A 47 11.74 -10.49 8.35
CA ASN A 47 12.84 -9.80 9.01
C ASN A 47 12.38 -9.08 10.28
N VAL A 48 11.20 -8.45 10.22
CA VAL A 48 10.58 -7.80 11.37
C VAL A 48 10.23 -8.82 12.45
N LEU A 49 9.58 -9.94 12.08
CA LEU A 49 9.29 -11.04 13.01
C LEU A 49 10.58 -11.62 13.62
N LYS A 50 11.61 -11.86 12.80
CA LYS A 50 12.89 -12.43 13.27
C LYS A 50 13.61 -11.51 14.25
N ALA A 51 13.54 -10.19 14.04
CA ALA A 51 14.10 -9.20 14.96
C ALA A 51 13.36 -9.20 16.30
N VAL A 52 12.03 -9.23 16.29
CA VAL A 52 11.19 -9.29 17.50
C VAL A 52 11.49 -10.55 18.32
N ILE A 53 11.53 -11.72 17.68
CA ILE A 53 11.82 -13.00 18.34
C ILE A 53 13.21 -13.00 18.98
N LYS A 54 14.24 -12.51 18.25
CA LYS A 54 15.60 -12.39 18.80
C LYS A 54 15.67 -11.46 20.01
N ASN A 55 14.97 -10.34 19.96
CA ASN A 55 14.97 -9.37 21.05
C ASN A 55 14.25 -9.91 22.31
N HIS A 56 13.27 -10.80 22.13
CA HIS A 56 12.60 -11.48 23.24
C HIS A 56 13.49 -12.56 23.89
N TYR A 57 14.27 -13.30 23.10
CA TYR A 57 15.19 -14.34 23.60
C TYR A 57 16.38 -13.79 24.41
N ASN A 58 16.89 -12.61 24.05
CA ASN A 58 18.04 -12.00 24.75
C ASN A 58 17.67 -11.30 26.08
N ASN A 59 16.38 -11.29 26.44
CA ASN A 59 15.87 -10.74 27.69
C ASN A 59 15.39 -11.84 28.67
N LEU A 60 15.78 -13.09 28.43
CA LEU A 60 15.67 -14.23 29.35
C LEU A 60 17.06 -14.61 29.85
#